data_AF-A0AAV1R0Z8-F1
#
_entry.id   AF-A0AAV1R0Z8-F1
#
_cell.length_a   1.000
_cell.length_b   1.000
_cell.length_c   1.000
_cell.angle_alpha   90.00
_cell.angle_beta   90.00
_cell.angle_gamma   90.00
#
_symmetry.space_group_name_H-M   'P 1'
#
loop_
_entity.id
_entity.type
_entity.pdbx_description
1 polymer ?
#
loop_
_entity_poly.entity_id
_entity_poly.type
_entity_poly.pdbx_seq_one_letter_code
_entity_poly.pdbx_strand_id
1 'polypeptide(L)'
;MKAYANAFLNHDKERFKEYLGKVKKGKKKIAAGALLPHQIIAALKNSYRNEVAGLQWQRILDDLSAKGTLKNCLAICDVSGSMYGTPLEVSVTLGLLVSELSEVPWKGKLITFSGNPQLQIIQGDSIRAKIECIERMDWHCNTDFQKVFDKILETAKKGNLREDQLIKRLFVFSDMEFDEASANNWETDYETITRKFHENGYSSVPEIVFWNLRYSKATPVPSDQKGVALVSGF
;
A
#
# COMPACT_ATOMS: atom_id res chain seq x y z
N MET A 1 2.50 -24.66 -3.19
CA MET A 1 1.34 -24.36 -4.08
C MET A 1 1.72 -23.59 -5.35
N LYS A 2 2.64 -22.61 -5.34
CA LYS A 2 3.04 -21.82 -6.54
C LYS A 2 3.52 -22.67 -7.73
N ALA A 3 4.25 -23.76 -7.49
CA ALA A 3 4.77 -24.61 -8.57
C ALA A 3 3.74 -25.60 -9.15
N TYR A 4 2.75 -26.03 -8.35
CA TYR A 4 1.93 -27.21 -8.67
C TYR A 4 0.46 -26.89 -8.94
N ALA A 5 0.01 -25.63 -8.80
CA ALA A 5 -1.39 -25.27 -9.06
C ALA A 5 -1.86 -25.71 -10.45
N ASN A 6 -1.03 -25.53 -11.48
CA ASN A 6 -1.37 -25.98 -12.85
C ASN A 6 -1.37 -27.52 -12.95
N ALA A 7 -0.44 -28.20 -12.26
CA ALA A 7 -0.40 -29.66 -12.25
C ALA A 7 -1.66 -30.25 -11.59
N PHE A 8 -2.11 -29.69 -10.45
CA PHE A 8 -3.36 -30.12 -9.82
C PHE A 8 -4.58 -29.80 -10.69
N LEU A 9 -4.62 -28.65 -11.38
CA LEU A 9 -5.71 -28.33 -12.29
C LEU A 9 -5.77 -29.26 -13.51
N ASN A 10 -4.61 -29.69 -14.02
CA ASN A 10 -4.51 -30.54 -15.20
C ASN A 10 -4.69 -32.03 -14.88
N HIS A 11 -4.31 -32.48 -13.68
CA HIS A 11 -4.27 -33.90 -13.32
C HIS A 11 -5.23 -34.31 -12.21
N ASP A 12 -5.74 -33.38 -11.39
CA ASP A 12 -6.64 -33.68 -10.26
C ASP A 12 -7.63 -32.53 -9.96
N LYS A 13 -8.30 -32.05 -11.02
CA LYS A 13 -9.13 -30.84 -11.00
C LYS A 13 -10.23 -30.86 -9.95
N GLU A 14 -10.95 -31.98 -9.83
CA GLU A 14 -12.14 -32.08 -8.97
C GLU A 14 -11.77 -32.05 -7.48
N ARG A 15 -10.77 -32.84 -7.05
CA ARG A 15 -10.30 -32.80 -5.66
C ARG A 15 -9.64 -31.47 -5.34
N PHE A 16 -8.95 -30.86 -6.31
CA PHE A 16 -8.37 -29.54 -6.13
C PHE A 16 -9.43 -28.45 -5.91
N LYS A 17 -10.49 -28.43 -6.72
CA LYS A 17 -11.64 -27.53 -6.50
C LYS A 17 -12.31 -27.75 -5.15
N GLU A 18 -12.49 -29.00 -4.74
CA GLU A 18 -13.04 -29.33 -3.42
C GLU A 18 -12.15 -28.80 -2.29
N TYR A 19 -10.83 -28.95 -2.42
CA TYR A 19 -9.86 -28.37 -1.49
C TYR A 19 -9.97 -26.85 -1.42
N LEU A 20 -10.02 -26.14 -2.56
CA LEU A 20 -10.21 -24.68 -2.58
C LEU A 20 -11.54 -24.26 -1.93
N GLY A 21 -12.62 -25.00 -2.17
CA GLY A 21 -13.89 -24.80 -1.49
C GLY A 21 -13.81 -24.99 0.02
N LYS A 22 -13.05 -25.97 0.52
CA LYS A 22 -12.77 -26.15 1.95
C LYS A 22 -11.94 -25.01 2.53
N VAL A 23 -10.99 -24.46 1.76
CA VAL A 23 -10.19 -23.28 2.17
C VAL A 23 -11.08 -22.04 2.29
N LYS A 24 -11.94 -21.78 1.29
CA LYS A 24 -12.92 -20.67 1.33
C LYS A 24 -13.84 -20.72 2.55
N LYS A 25 -14.22 -21.94 2.98
CA LYS A 25 -15.06 -22.18 4.16
C LYS A 25 -14.28 -22.18 5.48
N GLY A 26 -12.97 -21.88 5.47
CA GLY A 26 -12.11 -21.92 6.65
C GLY A 26 -11.82 -23.33 7.19
N LYS A 27 -12.24 -24.39 6.50
CA LYS A 27 -12.08 -25.81 6.94
C LYS A 27 -10.70 -26.38 6.64
N LYS A 28 -9.93 -25.72 5.78
CA LYS A 28 -8.54 -26.06 5.43
C LYS A 28 -7.73 -24.78 5.32
N LYS A 29 -6.42 -24.86 5.58
CA LYS A 29 -5.49 -23.74 5.40
C LYS A 29 -4.73 -23.87 4.08
N ILE A 30 -4.43 -22.73 3.46
CA ILE A 30 -3.52 -22.62 2.33
C ILE A 30 -2.22 -21.97 2.78
N ALA A 31 -1.09 -22.48 2.29
CA ALA A 31 0.20 -21.88 2.59
C ALA A 31 0.35 -20.54 1.83
N ALA A 32 0.50 -19.46 2.58
CA ALA A 32 0.80 -18.13 2.05
C ALA A 32 2.11 -17.53 2.59
N GLY A 33 2.63 -18.02 3.73
CA GLY A 33 3.81 -17.45 4.40
C GLY A 33 5.14 -17.57 3.64
N ALA A 34 5.21 -18.39 2.57
CA ALA A 34 6.39 -18.50 1.71
C ALA A 34 6.33 -17.59 0.47
N LEU A 35 5.26 -16.80 0.32
CA LEU A 35 5.07 -15.90 -0.82
C LEU A 35 5.14 -14.46 -0.36
N LEU A 36 5.97 -13.68 -1.05
CA LEU A 36 5.95 -12.24 -0.92
C LEU A 36 4.70 -11.68 -1.61
N PRO A 37 4.11 -10.57 -1.11
CA PRO A 37 2.90 -10.00 -1.68
C PRO A 37 2.96 -9.80 -3.20
N HIS A 38 4.04 -9.22 -3.73
CA HIS A 38 4.21 -8.99 -5.17
C HIS A 38 4.22 -10.29 -6.00
N GLN A 39 4.63 -11.42 -5.41
CA GLN A 39 4.60 -12.72 -6.08
C GLN A 39 3.17 -13.26 -6.26
N ILE A 40 2.23 -12.80 -5.44
CA ILE A 40 0.80 -13.11 -5.61
C ILE A 40 0.25 -12.34 -6.80
N ILE A 41 0.64 -11.07 -6.98
CA ILE A 41 0.28 -10.29 -8.18
C ILE A 41 0.81 -10.96 -9.45
N ALA A 42 2.08 -11.36 -9.47
CA ALA A 42 2.65 -12.07 -10.61
C ALA A 42 1.86 -13.36 -10.95
N ALA A 43 1.28 -14.03 -9.94
CA ALA A 43 0.44 -15.20 -10.16
C ALA A 43 -0.95 -14.86 -10.75
N LEU A 44 -1.48 -13.65 -10.54
CA LEU A 44 -2.76 -13.17 -11.10
C LEU A 44 -2.68 -12.86 -12.60
N LYS A 45 -1.47 -12.68 -13.15
CA LYS A 45 -1.25 -12.58 -14.59
C LYS A 45 -1.62 -13.89 -15.32
N ASN A 46 -1.63 -15.02 -14.60
CA ASN A 46 -2.06 -16.32 -15.12
C ASN A 46 -3.51 -16.62 -14.67
N SER A 47 -4.45 -16.56 -15.62
CA SER A 47 -5.90 -16.71 -15.38
C SER A 47 -6.28 -17.97 -14.60
N TYR A 48 -5.52 -19.07 -14.76
CA TYR A 48 -5.77 -20.34 -14.07
C TYR A 48 -5.45 -20.30 -12.57
N ARG A 49 -4.67 -19.32 -12.11
CA ARG A 49 -4.22 -19.22 -10.71
C ARG A 49 -4.94 -18.14 -9.92
N ASN A 50 -5.91 -17.46 -10.51
CA ASN A 50 -6.63 -16.34 -9.89
C ASN A 50 -7.28 -16.72 -8.56
N GLU A 51 -7.95 -17.87 -8.49
CA GLU A 51 -8.62 -18.33 -7.27
C GLU A 51 -7.63 -18.66 -6.15
N VAL A 52 -6.50 -19.28 -6.50
CA VAL A 52 -5.43 -19.62 -5.56
C VAL A 52 -4.77 -18.35 -5.04
N ALA A 53 -4.46 -17.41 -5.93
CA ALA A 53 -3.85 -16.13 -5.57
C ALA A 53 -4.75 -15.29 -4.65
N GLY A 54 -6.06 -15.22 -4.93
CA GLY A 54 -7.01 -14.54 -4.05
C GLY A 54 -7.10 -15.16 -2.65
N LEU A 55 -7.10 -16.50 -2.56
CA LEU A 55 -7.07 -17.20 -1.27
C LEU A 55 -5.76 -17.00 -0.50
N GLN A 56 -4.63 -16.96 -1.20
CA GLN A 56 -3.34 -16.67 -0.59
C GLN A 56 -3.24 -15.23 -0.10
N TRP A 57 -3.81 -14.28 -0.86
CA TRP A 57 -3.91 -12.89 -0.44
C TRP A 57 -4.73 -12.73 0.84
N GLN A 58 -5.93 -13.31 0.87
CA GLN A 58 -6.78 -13.26 2.04
C GLN A 58 -6.07 -13.83 3.27
N ARG A 59 -5.33 -14.93 3.09
CA ARG A 59 -4.54 -15.52 4.16
C ARG A 59 -3.45 -14.58 4.70
N ILE A 60 -2.77 -13.82 3.84
CA ILE A 60 -1.78 -12.81 4.26
C ILE A 60 -2.47 -11.71 5.06
N LEU A 61 -3.62 -11.22 4.60
CA LEU A 61 -4.40 -10.21 5.32
C LEU A 61 -4.82 -10.70 6.70
N ASP A 62 -5.33 -11.93 6.80
CA ASP A 62 -5.75 -12.52 8.07
C ASP A 62 -4.57 -12.65 9.05
N ASP A 63 -3.41 -13.13 8.56
CA ASP A 63 -2.20 -13.32 9.37
C ASP A 63 -1.59 -12.00 9.86
N LEU A 64 -1.66 -10.93 9.05
CA LEU A 64 -1.17 -9.61 9.43
C LEU A 64 -2.18 -8.85 10.30
N SER A 65 -3.47 -8.98 10.02
CA SER A 65 -4.53 -8.38 10.84
C SER A 65 -4.51 -8.94 12.26
N ALA A 66 -4.27 -10.25 12.42
CA ALA A 66 -4.12 -10.89 13.72
C ALA A 66 -2.93 -10.36 14.55
N LYS A 67 -1.91 -9.78 13.89
CA LYS A 67 -0.76 -9.14 14.56
C LYS A 67 -1.00 -7.67 14.91
N GLY A 68 -1.99 -7.02 14.31
CA GLY A 68 -2.43 -5.65 14.64
C GLY A 68 -1.47 -4.53 14.21
N THR A 69 -0.51 -4.77 13.31
CA THR A 69 0.67 -3.91 13.13
C THR A 69 0.50 -2.71 12.18
N LEU A 70 -0.65 -2.53 11.51
CA LEU A 70 -0.84 -1.50 10.46
C LEU A 70 -2.11 -0.65 10.60
N LYS A 71 -2.59 -0.47 11.84
CA LYS A 71 -3.77 0.38 12.10
C LYS A 71 -3.50 1.84 11.73
N ASN A 72 -4.48 2.50 11.12
CA ASN A 72 -4.46 3.90 10.69
C ASN A 72 -3.18 4.28 9.92
N CYS A 73 -2.84 3.48 8.92
CA CYS A 73 -1.75 3.75 8.00
C CYS A 73 -2.31 4.16 6.64
N LEU A 74 -1.58 4.97 5.89
CA LEU A 74 -1.95 5.33 4.53
C LEU A 74 -0.76 5.10 3.61
N ALA A 75 -1.05 4.68 2.38
CA ALA A 75 -0.03 4.44 1.37
C ALA A 75 -0.09 5.51 0.29
N ILE A 76 1.10 5.93 -0.15
CA ILE A 76 1.34 6.64 -1.39
C ILE A 76 2.08 5.67 -2.30
N CYS A 77 1.45 5.35 -3.43
CA CYS A 77 2.00 4.42 -4.40
C CYS A 77 2.56 5.18 -5.58
N ASP A 78 3.86 5.05 -5.80
CA ASP A 78 4.48 5.46 -7.05
C ASP A 78 4.21 4.41 -8.12
N VAL A 79 3.54 4.84 -9.19
CA VAL A 79 3.21 4.03 -10.37
C VAL A 79 3.82 4.63 -11.64
N SER A 80 4.89 5.41 -11.48
CA SER A 80 5.62 6.06 -12.56
C SER A 80 6.32 5.08 -13.50
N GLY A 81 6.75 5.59 -14.66
CA GLY A 81 7.47 4.80 -15.65
C GLY A 81 8.77 4.17 -15.12
N SER A 82 9.48 4.86 -14.21
CA SER A 82 10.71 4.33 -13.58
C SER A 82 10.43 3.15 -12.66
N MET A 83 9.22 3.06 -12.11
CA MET A 83 8.78 1.92 -11.31
C MET A 83 8.50 0.67 -12.15
N TYR A 84 8.43 0.75 -13.48
CA TYR A 84 8.04 -0.37 -14.34
C TYR A 84 8.83 -1.66 -14.06
N GLY A 85 8.09 -2.78 -14.00
CA GLY A 85 8.62 -4.09 -13.64
C GLY A 85 8.28 -4.46 -12.19
N THR A 86 9.22 -5.11 -11.49
CA THR A 86 9.02 -5.57 -10.11
C THR A 86 8.74 -4.43 -9.11
N PRO A 87 9.39 -3.24 -9.18
CA PRO A 87 9.11 -2.16 -8.23
C PRO A 87 7.65 -1.68 -8.28
N LEU A 88 7.06 -1.56 -9.47
CA LEU A 88 5.64 -1.23 -9.66
C LEU A 88 4.74 -2.29 -9.03
N GLU A 89 5.02 -3.57 -9.29
CA GLU A 89 4.28 -4.67 -8.68
C GLU A 89 4.34 -4.60 -7.15
N VAL A 90 5.51 -4.32 -6.59
CA VAL A 90 5.71 -4.17 -5.14
C VAL A 90 4.96 -2.96 -4.60
N SER A 91 5.09 -1.79 -5.23
CA SER A 91 4.41 -0.53 -4.85
C SER A 91 2.90 -0.71 -4.77
N VAL A 92 2.30 -1.24 -5.85
CA VAL A 92 0.85 -1.49 -5.91
C VAL A 92 0.42 -2.51 -4.86
N THR A 93 1.20 -3.59 -4.67
CA THR A 93 0.82 -4.61 -3.70
C THR A 93 0.88 -4.10 -2.27
N LEU A 94 1.97 -3.42 -1.90
CA LEU A 94 2.15 -2.90 -0.54
C LEU A 94 1.14 -1.80 -0.25
N GLY A 95 0.83 -0.96 -1.24
CA GLY A 95 -0.24 0.02 -1.15
C GLY A 95 -1.60 -0.61 -0.86
N LEU A 96 -1.96 -1.63 -1.63
CA LEU A 96 -3.19 -2.39 -1.40
C LEU A 96 -3.17 -3.06 -0.01
N LEU A 97 -2.03 -3.62 0.40
CA LEU A 97 -1.88 -4.27 1.70
C LEU A 97 -2.12 -3.30 2.86
N VAL A 98 -1.48 -2.14 2.84
CA VAL A 98 -1.68 -1.07 3.83
C VAL A 98 -3.14 -0.63 3.85
N SER A 99 -3.73 -0.42 2.67
CA SER A 99 -5.11 0.01 2.54
C SER A 99 -6.14 -0.99 3.11
N GLU A 100 -5.92 -2.30 2.91
CA GLU A 100 -6.80 -3.36 3.40
C GLU A 100 -6.67 -3.60 4.91
N LEU A 101 -5.46 -3.41 5.45
CA LEU A 101 -5.16 -3.59 6.87
C LEU A 101 -5.51 -2.38 7.73
N SER A 102 -5.68 -1.21 7.11
CA SER A 102 -6.15 0.00 7.79
C SER A 102 -7.60 -0.08 8.23
N GLU A 103 -7.96 0.75 9.21
CA GLU A 103 -9.31 0.85 9.75
C GLU A 103 -10.11 1.97 9.05
N VAL A 104 -11.43 1.95 9.22
CA VAL A 104 -12.30 3.03 8.75
C VAL A 104 -11.92 4.31 9.50
N PRO A 105 -11.76 5.47 8.82
CA PRO A 105 -12.20 5.79 7.44
C PRO A 105 -11.13 5.63 6.34
N TRP A 106 -9.95 5.12 6.66
CA TRP A 106 -8.81 5.03 5.75
C TRP A 106 -8.79 3.73 4.94
N LYS A 107 -9.48 2.71 5.45
CA LYS A 107 -9.61 1.41 4.79
C LYS A 107 -10.09 1.54 3.35
N GLY A 108 -9.41 0.85 2.44
CA GLY A 108 -9.76 0.85 1.02
C GLY A 108 -9.42 2.16 0.29
N LYS A 109 -8.62 3.03 0.89
CA LYS A 109 -8.11 4.26 0.27
C LYS A 109 -6.59 4.25 0.14
N LEU A 110 -6.10 5.02 -0.82
CA LEU A 110 -4.68 5.34 -0.99
C LEU A 110 -4.54 6.74 -1.58
N ILE A 111 -3.35 7.32 -1.52
CA ILE A 111 -3.04 8.60 -2.16
C ILE A 111 -2.17 8.37 -3.39
N THR A 112 -2.49 9.04 -4.49
CA THR A 112 -1.69 8.99 -5.72
C THR A 112 -0.39 9.77 -5.57
N PHE A 113 0.69 9.24 -6.17
CA PHE A 113 1.95 9.96 -6.30
C PHE A 113 1.83 10.99 -7.43
N SER A 114 1.50 12.23 -7.07
CA SER A 114 1.25 13.35 -8.00
C SER A 114 1.39 14.70 -7.30
N GLY A 115 1.80 15.75 -8.04
CA GLY A 115 1.80 17.14 -7.56
C GLY A 115 0.40 17.69 -7.24
N ASN A 116 -0.65 16.97 -7.64
CA ASN A 116 -2.02 17.17 -7.20
C ASN A 116 -2.57 15.86 -6.57
N PRO A 117 -2.09 15.49 -5.37
CA PRO A 117 -2.40 14.19 -4.78
C PRO A 117 -3.90 14.04 -4.54
N GLN A 118 -4.46 12.90 -4.92
CA GLN A 118 -5.86 12.57 -4.71
C GLN A 118 -5.99 11.39 -3.76
N LEU A 119 -6.92 11.49 -2.80
CA LEU A 119 -7.32 10.35 -1.99
C LEU A 119 -8.28 9.47 -2.80
N GLN A 120 -7.76 8.40 -3.36
CA GLN A 120 -8.49 7.48 -4.22
C GLN A 120 -9.11 6.34 -3.41
N ILE A 121 -10.30 5.92 -3.82
CA ILE A 121 -10.98 4.74 -3.28
C ILE A 121 -10.67 3.57 -4.21
N ILE A 122 -10.12 2.49 -3.65
CA ILE A 122 -9.80 1.29 -4.40
C ILE A 122 -11.11 0.56 -4.70
N GLN A 123 -11.43 0.42 -5.99
CA GLN A 123 -12.64 -0.25 -6.45
C GLN A 123 -12.37 -1.70 -6.87
N GLY A 124 -13.37 -2.57 -6.70
CA GLY A 124 -13.37 -3.94 -7.21
C GLY A 124 -13.48 -5.02 -6.15
N ASP A 125 -14.12 -6.13 -6.50
CA ASP A 125 -14.39 -7.26 -5.59
C ASP A 125 -13.27 -8.30 -5.56
N SER A 126 -12.45 -8.34 -6.61
CA SER A 126 -11.31 -9.25 -6.72
C SER A 126 -10.00 -8.51 -6.52
N ILE A 127 -8.98 -9.20 -6.00
CA ILE A 127 -7.62 -8.66 -5.91
C ILE A 127 -7.13 -8.11 -7.26
N ARG A 128 -7.46 -8.80 -8.36
CA ARG A 128 -7.10 -8.38 -9.71
C ARG A 128 -7.73 -7.03 -10.08
N ALA A 129 -9.04 -6.88 -9.84
CA ALA A 129 -9.73 -5.63 -10.11
C ALA A 129 -9.19 -4.48 -9.26
N LYS A 130 -8.85 -4.75 -7.99
CA LYS A 130 -8.23 -3.77 -7.09
C LYS A 130 -6.84 -3.34 -7.59
N ILE A 131 -6.01 -4.27 -8.03
CA ILE A 131 -4.68 -3.98 -8.61
C ILE A 131 -4.83 -3.15 -9.89
N GLU A 132 -5.69 -3.59 -10.81
CA GLU A 132 -5.95 -2.87 -12.06
C GLU A 132 -6.50 -1.46 -11.79
N CYS A 133 -7.27 -1.27 -10.71
CA CYS A 133 -7.73 0.04 -10.27
C CYS A 133 -6.56 0.94 -9.86
N ILE A 134 -5.59 0.43 -9.10
CA ILE A 134 -4.41 1.19 -8.63
C ILE A 134 -3.46 1.50 -9.80
N GLU A 135 -3.21 0.52 -10.68
CA GLU A 135 -2.32 0.68 -11.85
C GLU A 135 -2.83 1.73 -12.85
N ARG A 136 -4.13 1.99 -12.87
CA ARG A 136 -4.77 2.98 -13.74
C ARG A 136 -4.91 4.37 -13.10
N MET A 137 -4.49 4.54 -11.86
CA MET A 137 -4.59 5.84 -11.20
C MET A 137 -3.63 6.83 -11.84
N ASP A 138 -4.09 8.07 -11.98
CA ASP A 138 -3.26 9.16 -12.50
C ASP A 138 -2.08 9.42 -11.57
N TRP A 139 -0.89 9.32 -12.12
CA TRP A 139 0.37 9.70 -11.48
C TRP A 139 1.00 10.87 -12.23
N HIS A 140 1.75 11.69 -11.51
CA HIS A 140 2.55 12.76 -12.10
C HIS A 140 3.96 12.69 -11.52
N CYS A 141 4.96 13.23 -12.22
CA CYS A 141 6.39 13.06 -11.92
C CYS A 141 6.88 13.66 -10.59
N ASN A 142 6.01 14.17 -9.72
CA ASN A 142 6.36 14.73 -8.41
C ASN A 142 5.22 14.49 -7.41
N THR A 143 5.48 14.68 -6.12
CA THR A 143 4.44 14.69 -5.07
C THR A 143 4.59 15.93 -4.20
N ASP A 144 3.47 16.52 -3.81
CA ASP A 144 3.44 17.67 -2.90
C ASP A 144 2.95 17.20 -1.53
N PHE A 145 3.88 17.02 -0.58
CA PHE A 145 3.55 16.49 0.74
C PHE A 145 2.64 17.43 1.53
N GLN A 146 2.79 18.75 1.41
CA GLN A 146 1.87 19.67 2.09
C GLN A 146 0.42 19.40 1.66
N LYS A 147 0.18 19.19 0.35
CA LYS A 147 -1.16 18.85 -0.16
C LYS A 147 -1.62 17.46 0.30
N VAL A 148 -0.73 16.48 0.41
CA VAL A 148 -1.05 15.16 0.98
C VAL A 148 -1.60 15.32 2.40
N PHE A 149 -0.89 16.06 3.25
CA PHE A 149 -1.34 16.31 4.63
C PHE A 149 -2.61 17.16 4.69
N ASP A 150 -2.79 18.12 3.78
CA ASP A 150 -4.04 18.87 3.66
C ASP A 150 -5.22 17.93 3.34
N LYS A 151 -5.03 16.91 2.50
CA LYS A 151 -6.06 15.89 2.21
C LYS A 151 -6.37 14.98 3.41
N ILE A 152 -5.35 14.65 4.20
CA ILE A 152 -5.53 13.91 5.46
C ILE A 152 -6.37 14.76 6.43
N LEU A 153 -6.02 16.04 6.61
CA LEU A 153 -6.74 16.97 7.48
C LEU A 153 -8.18 17.21 6.99
N GLU A 154 -8.39 17.37 5.68
CA GLU A 154 -9.72 17.52 5.08
C GLU A 154 -10.60 16.30 5.39
N THR A 155 -10.05 15.09 5.23
CA THR A 155 -10.75 13.84 5.56
C THR A 155 -11.03 13.73 7.05
N ALA A 156 -10.08 14.14 7.89
CA ALA A 156 -10.22 14.12 9.34
C ALA A 156 -11.34 15.06 9.81
N LYS A 157 -11.39 16.28 9.27
CA LYS A 157 -12.45 17.26 9.55
C LYS A 157 -13.82 16.79 9.07
N LYS A 158 -13.91 16.31 7.82
CA LYS A 158 -15.16 15.79 7.25
C LYS A 158 -15.72 14.63 8.06
N GLY A 159 -14.84 13.77 8.59
CA GLY A 159 -15.21 12.65 9.43
C GLY A 159 -15.34 12.95 10.93
N ASN A 160 -15.06 14.19 11.36
CA ASN A 160 -14.92 14.56 12.78
C ASN A 160 -14.07 13.55 13.57
N LEU A 161 -12.90 13.21 13.01
CA LEU A 161 -12.06 12.14 13.53
C LEU A 161 -11.37 12.55 14.83
N ARG A 162 -11.28 11.60 15.75
CA ARG A 162 -10.45 11.74 16.94
C ARG A 162 -8.98 11.48 16.62
N GLU A 163 -8.10 11.92 17.50
CA GLU A 163 -6.65 11.75 17.35
C GLU A 163 -6.22 10.27 17.28
N ASP A 164 -6.91 9.36 17.97
CA ASP A 164 -6.65 7.92 17.87
C ASP A 164 -7.01 7.33 16.50
N GLN A 165 -7.85 8.02 15.73
CA GLN A 165 -8.32 7.63 14.39
C GLN A 165 -7.54 8.31 13.27
N LEU A 166 -6.67 9.28 13.58
CA LEU A 166 -5.80 9.89 12.59
C LEU A 166 -4.78 8.91 12.04
N ILE A 167 -4.31 9.18 10.82
CA ILE A 167 -3.17 8.46 10.25
C ILE A 167 -1.96 8.63 11.17
N LYS A 168 -1.33 7.52 11.56
CA LYS A 168 -0.11 7.52 12.35
C LYS A 168 1.13 7.44 11.48
N ARG A 169 1.04 6.70 10.37
CA ARG A 169 2.13 6.51 9.41
C ARG A 169 1.66 6.59 7.98
N LEU A 170 2.43 7.31 7.19
CA LEU A 170 2.29 7.44 5.75
C LEU A 170 3.44 6.69 5.08
N PHE A 171 3.15 5.60 4.38
CA PHE A 171 4.14 4.85 3.63
C PHE A 171 4.25 5.38 2.21
N VAL A 172 5.44 5.77 1.79
CA VAL A 172 5.73 6.21 0.42
C VAL A 172 6.51 5.11 -0.27
N PHE A 173 5.89 4.43 -1.22
CA PHE A 173 6.50 3.34 -1.97
C PHE A 173 7.00 3.86 -3.33
N SER A 174 8.33 4.00 -3.48
CA SER A 174 8.94 4.54 -4.71
C SER A 174 10.40 4.08 -4.86
N ASP A 175 11.01 4.27 -6.03
CA ASP A 175 12.43 4.10 -6.32
C ASP A 175 13.33 5.26 -5.85
N MET A 176 12.73 6.28 -5.23
CA MET A 176 13.43 7.45 -4.69
C MET A 176 14.26 8.22 -5.73
N GLU A 177 13.98 8.08 -7.03
CA GLU A 177 14.55 8.93 -8.10
C GLU A 177 13.90 10.33 -8.09
N PHE A 178 13.77 10.91 -6.91
CA PHE A 178 13.20 12.23 -6.69
C PHE A 178 14.30 13.26 -6.63
N ASP A 179 14.58 13.88 -7.78
CA ASP A 179 15.14 15.23 -7.76
C ASP A 179 14.06 16.14 -7.13
N GLU A 180 14.20 16.44 -5.84
CA GLU A 180 13.25 17.22 -5.02
C GLU A 180 11.87 16.56 -4.80
N ALA A 181 11.77 15.62 -3.85
CA ALA A 181 10.49 15.07 -3.36
C ALA A 181 9.53 16.14 -2.79
N SER A 182 10.03 17.35 -2.57
CA SER A 182 9.30 18.57 -2.25
C SER A 182 10.03 19.73 -2.92
N ALA A 183 9.29 20.65 -3.54
CA ALA A 183 9.86 21.89 -4.10
C ALA A 183 10.50 22.80 -3.02
N ASN A 184 10.29 22.48 -1.74
CA ASN A 184 10.84 23.18 -0.57
C ASN A 184 11.75 22.26 0.27
N ASN A 185 12.57 22.87 1.14
CA ASN A 185 13.28 22.14 2.18
C ASN A 185 12.29 21.41 3.12
N TRP A 186 12.52 20.11 3.36
CA TRP A 186 11.65 19.27 4.20
C TRP A 186 11.43 19.86 5.60
N GLU A 187 12.44 20.51 6.19
CA GLU A 187 12.31 21.10 7.52
C GLU A 187 11.21 22.16 7.55
N THR A 188 11.17 23.05 6.55
CA THR A 188 10.14 24.06 6.37
C THR A 188 8.76 23.45 6.11
N ASP A 189 8.70 22.39 5.31
CA ASP A 189 7.49 21.65 5.02
C ASP A 189 6.94 20.97 6.28
N TYR A 190 7.80 20.30 7.04
CA TYR A 190 7.44 19.60 8.28
C TYR A 190 6.96 20.56 9.37
N GLU A 191 7.61 21.71 9.54
CA GLU A 191 7.13 22.76 10.44
C GLU A 191 5.75 23.29 10.02
N THR A 192 5.56 23.50 8.72
CA THR A 192 4.28 23.96 8.16
C THR A 192 3.17 22.93 8.37
N ILE A 193 3.46 21.65 8.11
CA ILE A 193 2.54 20.53 8.35
C ILE A 193 2.19 20.45 9.84
N THR A 194 3.19 20.53 10.72
CA THR A 194 2.99 20.47 12.17
C THR A 194 2.08 21.60 12.65
N ARG A 195 2.34 22.84 12.21
CA ARG A 195 1.47 23.98 12.50
C ARG A 195 0.03 23.74 12.04
N LYS A 196 -0.16 23.27 10.80
CA LYS A 196 -1.50 22.96 10.26
C LYS A 196 -2.23 21.93 11.11
N PHE A 197 -1.56 20.90 11.61
CA PHE A 197 -2.21 19.91 12.49
C PHE A 197 -2.64 20.53 13.82
N HIS A 198 -1.78 21.30 14.46
CA HIS A 198 -2.09 21.99 15.72
C HIS A 198 -3.22 23.01 15.59
N GLU A 199 -3.24 23.81 14.52
CA GLU A 199 -4.32 24.77 14.23
C GLU A 199 -5.68 24.07 14.03
N ASN A 200 -5.66 22.79 13.66
CA ASN A 200 -6.85 21.97 13.47
C ASN A 200 -7.19 21.09 14.69
N GLY A 201 -6.53 21.32 15.83
CA GLY A 201 -6.84 20.66 17.09
C GLY A 201 -6.20 19.29 17.27
N TYR A 202 -5.21 18.93 16.45
CA TYR A 202 -4.48 17.67 16.54
C TYR A 202 -3.07 17.90 17.07
N SER A 203 -2.61 17.07 18.02
CA SER A 203 -1.27 17.18 18.59
C SER A 203 -0.25 16.29 17.85
N SER A 204 -0.75 15.25 17.21
CA SER A 204 0.03 14.21 16.55
C SER A 204 0.07 14.44 15.04
N VAL A 205 1.28 14.44 14.48
CA VAL A 205 1.52 14.50 13.03
C VAL A 205 1.90 13.10 12.55
N PRO A 206 1.35 12.62 11.42
CA PRO A 206 1.76 11.35 10.84
C PRO A 206 3.26 11.31 10.51
N GLU A 207 3.92 10.21 10.87
CA GLU A 207 5.30 9.93 10.44
C GLU A 207 5.30 9.51 8.96
N ILE A 208 6.27 9.97 8.17
CA ILE A 208 6.49 9.46 6.82
C ILE A 208 7.52 8.34 6.86
N VAL A 209 7.19 7.22 6.22
CA VAL A 209 8.12 6.12 5.97
C VAL A 209 8.36 6.06 4.47
N PHE A 210 9.51 6.54 4.01
CA PHE A 210 9.91 6.35 2.62
C PHE A 210 10.52 4.97 2.47
N TRP A 211 9.94 4.18 1.56
CA TRP A 211 10.38 2.83 1.28
C TRP A 211 10.92 2.77 -0.15
N ASN A 212 12.24 2.63 -0.27
CA ASN A 212 12.93 2.50 -1.53
C ASN A 212 12.72 1.10 -2.12
N LEU A 213 12.05 1.05 -3.27
CA LEU A 213 11.75 -0.16 -4.02
C LEU A 213 12.74 -0.45 -5.15
N ARG A 214 13.76 0.40 -5.33
CA ARG A 214 14.84 0.17 -6.30
C ARG A 214 16.17 0.43 -5.60
N TYR A 215 17.22 -0.25 -6.03
CA TYR A 215 18.55 0.12 -5.57
C TYR A 215 18.93 1.46 -6.23
N SER A 216 18.76 2.56 -5.52
CA SER A 216 19.22 3.89 -5.92
C SER A 216 20.14 4.46 -4.84
N LYS A 217 21.12 5.28 -5.26
CA LYS A 217 22.00 6.03 -4.33
C LYS A 217 21.32 7.30 -3.81
N ALA A 218 20.16 7.65 -4.35
CA ALA A 218 19.40 8.84 -4.00
C ALA A 218 18.61 8.58 -2.71
N THR A 219 18.73 9.48 -1.75
CA THR A 219 17.91 9.51 -0.53
C THR A 219 17.09 10.79 -0.54
N PRO A 220 15.75 10.71 -0.44
CA PRO A 220 14.88 11.88 -0.55
C PRO A 220 15.03 12.83 0.64
N VAL A 221 15.52 12.31 1.76
CA VAL A 221 15.84 13.06 2.98
C VAL A 221 17.07 12.48 3.67
N PRO A 222 17.82 13.29 4.45
CA PRO A 222 18.76 12.79 5.46
C PRO A 222 18.08 11.86 6.47
N SER A 223 18.79 10.82 6.91
CA SER A 223 18.25 9.79 7.84
C SER A 223 17.93 10.29 9.25
N ASP A 224 18.34 11.50 9.59
CA ASP A 224 18.15 12.16 10.89
C ASP A 224 17.00 13.17 10.91
N GLN A 225 16.23 13.29 9.82
CA GLN A 225 15.10 14.22 9.77
C GLN A 225 13.93 13.78 10.66
N LYS A 226 13.40 14.75 11.41
CA LYS A 226 12.24 14.55 12.30
C LYS A 226 11.02 14.13 11.50
N GLY A 227 10.28 13.16 12.04
CA GLY A 227 9.03 12.67 11.46
C GLY A 227 9.21 11.81 10.21
N VAL A 228 10.45 11.43 9.87
CA VAL A 228 10.74 10.59 8.69
C VAL A 228 11.55 9.35 9.07
N ALA A 229 11.21 8.22 8.43
CA ALA A 229 11.99 7.00 8.44
C ALA A 229 12.31 6.57 6.99
N LEU A 230 13.52 6.04 6.79
CA LEU A 230 13.94 5.47 5.52
C LEU A 230 14.02 3.94 5.63
N VAL A 231 13.38 3.25 4.69
CA VAL A 231 13.44 1.80 4.51
C VAL A 231 13.93 1.54 3.10
N SER A 232 14.78 0.54 2.92
CA SER A 232 15.31 0.16 1.60
C SER A 232 15.26 -1.35 1.41
N GLY A 233 14.93 -1.77 0.19
CA GLY A 233 14.89 -3.18 -0.22
C GLY A 233 13.50 -3.81 -0.12
N PHE A 234 13.30 -4.92 -0.82
CA PHE A 234 12.05 -5.69 -0.84
C PHE A 234 12.31 -7.18 -1.10
#